data_AF-A0A017SYZ5-F1
#
_entry.id   AF-A0A017SYZ5-F1
#
_cell.length_a   1.000
_cell.length_b   1.000
_cell.length_c   1.000
_cell.angle_alpha   90.00
_cell.angle_beta   90.00
_cell.angle_gamma   90.00
#
_symmetry.space_group_name_H-M   'P 1'
#
loop_
_entity.id
_entity.type
_entity.pdbx_description
1 polymer ?
#
loop_
_entity_poly.entity_id
_entity_poly.type
_entity_poly.pdbx_seq_one_letter_code
_entity_poly.pdbx_strand_id
1 'polypeptide(L)'
;MAWEQGSVIEERHRVRRVEDDVRGDRARHDLAEDAGCLRHRLRVQPDPRAVNGGNLALLMDLRLRGLSHLDPQVVPLPNGTEVITRVDRVVDERRVPQGAIGRVVATHPEGLDVMLVGIGVVRYQRDELSPRKLGQVRHAERRGAAWDALTPCIVLEAVVGSRAWGLAEEGSDTDRRGIFALPFPWTAGLASPPLDLVSTDGSASYWEIEKAIRQALRADPNTLELLFVKSARALDPIGAWILDARAAFVSSAVYGSFGRYALSQLKRLAQAQRLAEHREHVLDWLADDPSLSLDAVAHRLAAMSPRAAPTEADRVLMAKEHIKQLYRSLHDQGLLPAREFTCLVTFAREGRRDLDLSRDLRPKNAYNLVRLLSNAIQWLRTGEVDLEARGPLKEQLLAIKRGAWPLDRTLEIAEALTPELEEARRVTPLPRHPDVPRAEALLRRIREEVARRHLEGTPGPLGKDAPAAPVAVWDEGPGQESPGEGDDA
;
A
#
# COMPACT_ATOMS: atom_id res chain seq x y z
N MET A 1 22.49 -67.80 -38.07
CA MET A 1 23.25 -66.89 -37.19
C MET A 1 24.00 -65.95 -38.12
N ALA A 2 23.50 -64.72 -38.28
CA ALA A 2 23.94 -63.54 -37.51
C ALA A 2 25.23 -62.94 -38.13
N TRP A 3 25.10 -62.23 -39.25
CA TRP A 3 24.84 -60.77 -39.35
C TRP A 3 26.06 -59.99 -38.78
N GLU A 4 27.07 -59.62 -39.58
CA GLU A 4 27.17 -58.43 -40.49
C GLU A 4 27.24 -57.09 -39.71
N GLN A 5 28.24 -56.20 -39.88
CA GLN A 5 28.69 -55.42 -41.06
C GLN A 5 27.60 -54.45 -41.60
N GLY A 6 27.85 -53.18 -41.95
CA GLY A 6 29.05 -52.32 -41.96
C GLY A 6 28.70 -50.81 -41.80
N SER A 7 29.64 -49.89 -41.56
CA SER A 7 30.48 -49.18 -42.56
C SER A 7 29.72 -48.07 -43.33
N VAL A 8 29.80 -46.75 -43.00
CA VAL A 8 30.86 -45.73 -43.27
C VAL A 8 30.67 -45.04 -44.67
N ILE A 9 31.37 -43.90 -44.93
CA ILE A 9 31.44 -43.06 -46.17
C ILE A 9 30.34 -41.96 -46.21
N GLU A 10 30.61 -40.63 -46.16
CA GLU A 10 31.43 -39.70 -46.99
C GLU A 10 30.75 -39.33 -48.35
N GLU A 11 30.94 -38.17 -49.02
CA GLU A 11 31.62 -36.88 -48.73
C GLU A 11 31.12 -35.72 -49.65
N ARG A 12 31.45 -34.46 -49.29
CA ARG A 12 31.81 -33.29 -50.15
C ARG A 12 30.90 -32.67 -51.26
N HIS A 13 31.01 -31.33 -51.32
CA HIS A 13 31.00 -30.46 -52.54
C HIS A 13 29.64 -30.27 -53.28
N ARG A 14 29.34 -29.23 -54.11
CA ARG A 14 29.94 -27.95 -54.64
C ARG A 14 28.75 -27.15 -55.29
N VAL A 15 28.72 -25.85 -55.63
CA VAL A 15 29.51 -24.61 -55.39
C VAL A 15 28.75 -23.38 -55.99
N ARG A 16 29.10 -22.12 -55.64
CA ARG A 16 28.59 -20.81 -56.17
C ARG A 16 27.16 -20.44 -55.72
N ARG A 17 26.79 -19.19 -55.41
CA ARG A 17 27.18 -17.79 -55.77
C ARG A 17 26.74 -17.34 -57.18
N VAL A 18 25.67 -16.52 -57.21
CA VAL A 18 25.43 -15.47 -58.21
C VAL A 18 24.96 -14.22 -57.47
N GLU A 19 25.52 -13.07 -57.82
CA GLU A 19 25.14 -11.71 -57.41
C GLU A 19 24.66 -10.95 -58.68
N ASP A 20 24.16 -9.72 -58.53
CA ASP A 20 23.98 -8.69 -59.58
C ASP A 20 22.91 -8.94 -60.69
N ASP A 21 22.30 -7.94 -61.33
CA ASP A 21 22.09 -6.48 -61.07
C ASP A 21 20.87 -6.06 -61.94
N VAL A 22 20.59 -4.75 -62.00
CA VAL A 22 20.03 -3.96 -63.13
C VAL A 22 18.60 -3.41 -62.92
N ARG A 23 18.58 -2.18 -62.38
CA ARG A 23 18.01 -0.93 -62.97
C ARG A 23 16.82 -1.08 -63.94
N GLY A 24 15.74 -0.30 -63.86
CA GLY A 24 15.42 0.85 -63.01
C GLY A 24 14.60 1.91 -63.77
N ASP A 25 14.59 3.14 -63.24
CA ASP A 25 14.21 4.41 -63.89
C ASP A 25 12.74 4.90 -63.88
N ARG A 26 12.63 6.22 -63.62
CA ARG A 26 11.54 7.21 -63.86
C ARG A 26 10.04 6.87 -63.65
N ALA A 27 9.47 7.55 -62.66
CA ALA A 27 8.57 8.69 -62.93
C ALA A 27 8.82 9.84 -61.92
N ARG A 28 8.78 11.09 -62.40
CA ARG A 28 8.71 12.34 -61.60
C ARG A 28 7.69 13.26 -62.26
N HIS A 29 6.84 13.90 -61.47
CA HIS A 29 6.11 15.17 -61.64
C HIS A 29 5.07 15.20 -60.48
N ASP A 30 4.64 16.32 -59.87
CA ASP A 30 5.23 17.65 -59.63
C ASP A 30 4.30 18.39 -58.61
N LEU A 31 4.55 19.61 -58.10
CA LEU A 31 5.50 20.65 -58.52
C LEU A 31 6.25 21.33 -57.35
N ALA A 32 5.76 22.45 -56.79
CA ALA A 32 6.52 23.42 -56.00
C ALA A 32 5.72 24.17 -54.90
N GLU A 33 6.49 24.95 -54.12
CA GLU A 33 6.09 26.10 -53.27
C GLU A 33 5.21 25.81 -52.03
N ASP A 34 5.36 26.52 -50.90
CA ASP A 34 6.06 27.81 -50.67
C ASP A 34 7.00 27.76 -49.44
N ALA A 35 8.01 28.63 -49.37
CA ALA A 35 9.05 28.63 -48.33
C ALA A 35 9.53 30.04 -47.94
N GLY A 36 8.90 30.65 -46.94
CA GLY A 36 9.30 31.96 -46.42
C GLY A 36 9.15 32.11 -44.91
N CYS A 37 10.26 32.48 -44.24
CA CYS A 37 10.35 33.20 -42.95
C CYS A 37 9.52 32.71 -41.73
N LEU A 38 10.08 32.50 -40.53
CA LEU A 38 11.22 33.16 -39.88
C LEU A 38 11.95 32.21 -38.92
N ARG A 39 13.22 32.51 -38.63
CA ARG A 39 13.97 31.85 -37.54
C ARG A 39 13.70 32.57 -36.21
N HIS A 40 13.40 31.82 -35.16
CA HIS A 40 13.75 32.24 -33.80
C HIS A 40 14.43 31.12 -33.02
N ARG A 41 15.56 31.44 -32.38
CA ARG A 41 16.28 30.50 -31.51
C ARG A 41 15.67 30.52 -30.11
N LEU A 42 15.31 29.34 -29.60
CA LEU A 42 15.38 29.06 -28.17
C LEU A 42 16.20 27.79 -27.96
N ARG A 43 17.47 27.98 -27.58
CA ARG A 43 18.27 26.91 -27.00
C ARG A 43 17.86 26.79 -25.53
N VAL A 44 17.06 25.78 -25.20
CA VAL A 44 16.91 25.33 -23.80
C VAL A 44 17.85 24.15 -23.61
N GLN A 45 18.86 24.30 -22.75
CA GLN A 45 19.61 23.16 -22.24
C GLN A 45 18.76 22.47 -21.16
N PRO A 46 18.67 21.13 -21.14
CA PRO A 46 17.97 20.44 -20.07
C PRO A 46 18.78 20.54 -18.76
N ASP A 47 18.12 20.93 -17.67
CA ASP A 47 18.70 20.90 -16.32
C ASP A 47 18.86 19.42 -15.87
N PRO A 48 20.09 18.96 -15.55
CA PRO A 48 20.35 17.58 -15.14
C PRO A 48 19.81 17.23 -13.73
N ARG A 49 19.07 18.11 -13.05
CA ARG A 49 18.50 17.85 -11.70
C ARG A 49 17.02 17.46 -11.70
N ALA A 50 16.35 17.46 -12.85
CA ALA A 50 14.92 17.11 -12.97
C ALA A 50 14.65 15.58 -13.05
N VAL A 51 15.19 14.79 -12.11
CA VAL A 51 14.90 13.34 -12.02
C VAL A 51 14.22 13.01 -10.69
N ASN A 52 12.90 13.21 -10.65
CA ASN A 52 12.02 12.61 -9.65
C ASN A 52 10.86 11.94 -10.39
N GLY A 53 10.90 10.61 -10.48
CA GLY A 53 9.97 9.85 -11.32
C GLY A 53 8.57 9.76 -10.71
N GLY A 54 7.56 10.33 -11.35
CA GLY A 54 6.21 10.33 -10.78
C GLY A 54 5.13 11.10 -11.53
N ASN A 55 4.98 10.91 -12.84
CA ASN A 55 3.67 10.89 -13.55
C ASN A 55 3.86 10.77 -15.06
N LEU A 56 3.52 9.60 -15.63
CA LEU A 56 3.24 9.45 -17.07
C LEU A 56 1.80 8.93 -17.25
N ALA A 57 0.86 9.72 -16.73
CA ALA A 57 -0.57 9.44 -16.74
C ALA A 57 -1.36 10.76 -16.84
N LEU A 58 -0.95 11.65 -17.75
CA LEU A 58 -1.63 12.92 -18.04
C LEU A 58 -2.84 12.69 -18.96
N LEU A 59 -3.74 11.80 -18.53
CA LEU A 59 -5.14 11.87 -18.92
C LEU A 59 -5.71 13.16 -18.31
N MET A 60 -6.45 13.93 -19.10
CA MET A 60 -7.21 15.05 -18.56
C MET A 60 -8.39 14.50 -17.76
N ASP A 61 -8.25 14.44 -16.43
CA ASP A 61 -9.32 14.15 -15.48
C ASP A 61 -10.36 15.28 -15.52
N LEU A 62 -11.21 15.24 -16.56
CA LEU A 62 -12.45 16.02 -16.63
C LEU A 62 -13.20 15.82 -15.32
N ARG A 63 -13.73 16.90 -14.73
CA ARG A 63 -14.41 16.87 -13.42
C ARG A 63 -15.80 16.23 -13.47
N LEU A 64 -15.90 15.07 -14.11
CA LEU A 64 -17.10 14.25 -14.25
C LEU A 64 -17.27 13.39 -13.00
N ARG A 65 -17.54 14.05 -11.86
CA ARG A 65 -17.58 13.43 -10.53
C ARG A 65 -18.99 13.57 -9.95
N GLY A 66 -19.86 12.64 -10.38
CA GLY A 66 -21.29 12.72 -10.13
C GLY A 66 -21.72 12.82 -8.67
N LEU A 67 -23.03 13.06 -8.52
CA LEU A 67 -23.82 13.18 -7.29
C LEU A 67 -23.78 14.58 -6.64
N SER A 68 -24.73 15.41 -7.05
CA SER A 68 -25.05 16.78 -6.58
C SER A 68 -26.25 16.85 -5.62
N HIS A 69 -26.79 15.70 -5.19
CA HIS A 69 -28.04 15.59 -4.41
C HIS A 69 -27.85 14.89 -3.05
N LEU A 70 -26.67 15.01 -2.45
CA LEU A 70 -26.28 14.21 -1.29
C LEU A 70 -26.60 14.87 0.04
N ASP A 71 -27.30 14.16 0.93
CA ASP A 71 -27.30 14.48 2.36
C ASP A 71 -25.99 13.97 3.01
N PRO A 72 -25.11 14.86 3.52
CA PRO A 72 -23.89 14.46 4.20
C PRO A 72 -24.10 13.73 5.53
N GLN A 73 -25.34 13.58 6.01
CA GLN A 73 -25.68 12.90 7.27
C GLN A 73 -26.02 11.41 7.08
N VAL A 74 -26.41 10.97 5.88
CA VAL A 74 -26.84 9.56 5.63
C VAL A 74 -25.69 8.69 5.12
N VAL A 75 -24.76 9.24 4.33
CA VAL A 75 -23.65 8.48 3.70
C VAL A 75 -22.79 7.74 4.75
N PRO A 76 -22.50 6.43 4.62
CA PRO A 76 -21.64 5.70 5.55
C PRO A 76 -20.25 6.32 5.71
N LEU A 77 -19.63 6.19 6.89
CA LEU A 77 -18.31 6.75 7.19
C LEU A 77 -17.31 5.62 7.51
N PRO A 78 -16.59 5.07 6.52
CA PRO A 78 -15.64 3.99 6.76
C PRO A 78 -14.45 4.42 7.63
N ASN A 79 -13.78 3.43 8.21
CA ASN A 79 -12.54 3.61 8.99
C ASN A 79 -11.52 4.49 8.23
N GLY A 80 -10.95 5.47 8.92
CA GLY A 80 -10.05 6.48 8.35
C GLY A 80 -10.71 7.79 7.91
N THR A 81 -12.04 7.90 7.90
CA THR A 81 -12.76 9.11 7.46
C THR A 81 -12.58 10.26 8.47
N GLU A 82 -12.22 11.46 8.01
CA GLU A 82 -12.16 12.67 8.85
C GLU A 82 -13.55 13.28 9.03
N VAL A 83 -13.90 13.54 10.29
CA VAL A 83 -15.23 13.96 10.72
C VAL A 83 -15.15 15.17 11.63
N ILE A 84 -16.25 15.91 11.70
CA ILE A 84 -16.51 17.04 12.58
C ILE A 84 -17.71 16.64 13.44
N THR A 85 -17.58 16.76 14.77
CA THR A 85 -18.68 16.50 15.72
C THR A 85 -19.82 17.50 15.52
N ARG A 86 -21.07 17.01 15.53
CA ARG A 86 -22.28 17.85 15.42
C ARG A 86 -22.97 18.07 16.77
N VAL A 87 -22.49 17.41 17.82
CA VAL A 87 -22.99 17.53 19.20
C VAL A 87 -21.82 17.66 20.17
N ASP A 88 -22.10 18.26 21.32
CA ASP A 88 -21.22 18.16 22.48
C ASP A 88 -21.23 16.74 23.06
N ARG A 89 -20.11 16.31 23.64
CA ARG A 89 -19.98 15.04 24.37
C ARG A 89 -19.18 15.26 25.64
N VAL A 90 -19.64 14.74 26.78
CA VAL A 90 -18.81 14.67 27.99
C VAL A 90 -18.18 13.29 28.08
N VAL A 91 -16.86 13.23 28.26
CA VAL A 91 -16.06 12.01 28.40
C VAL A 91 -15.05 12.29 29.50
N ASP A 92 -15.05 11.48 30.56
CA ASP A 92 -14.12 11.55 31.69
C ASP A 92 -13.89 13.01 32.16
N GLU A 93 -15.00 13.64 32.56
CA GLU A 93 -15.13 15.04 33.01
C GLU A 93 -14.82 16.13 31.96
N ARG A 94 -14.38 15.77 30.74
CA ARG A 94 -14.05 16.72 29.66
C ARG A 94 -15.19 16.85 28.66
N ARG A 95 -15.57 18.11 28.35
CA ARG A 95 -16.49 18.44 27.25
C ARG A 95 -15.72 18.47 25.93
N VAL A 96 -15.95 17.49 25.07
CA VAL A 96 -15.75 17.61 23.62
C VAL A 96 -16.80 18.57 23.09
N PRO A 97 -16.44 19.71 22.46
CA PRO A 97 -17.42 20.58 21.84
C PRO A 97 -17.88 20.03 20.48
N GLN A 98 -19.07 20.45 20.05
CA GLN A 98 -19.45 20.48 18.64
C GLN A 98 -18.38 21.25 17.83
N GLY A 99 -18.06 20.76 16.63
CA GLY A 99 -17.00 21.32 15.78
C GLY A 99 -15.62 20.68 15.99
N ALA A 100 -15.45 19.77 16.96
CA ALA A 100 -14.21 19.04 17.17
C ALA A 100 -13.91 18.11 15.97
N ILE A 101 -12.65 18.11 15.52
CA ILE A 101 -12.20 17.31 14.37
C ILE A 101 -11.62 15.99 14.86
N GLY A 102 -12.15 14.89 14.32
CA GLY A 102 -11.70 13.53 14.63
C GLY A 102 -11.57 12.65 13.39
N ARG A 103 -11.20 11.39 13.61
CA ARG A 103 -11.12 10.37 12.56
C ARG A 103 -11.80 9.08 13.01
N VAL A 104 -12.71 8.53 12.20
CA VAL A 104 -13.34 7.23 12.47
C VAL A 104 -12.25 6.15 12.53
N VAL A 105 -12.26 5.33 13.58
CA VAL A 105 -11.31 4.23 13.81
C VAL A 105 -11.96 2.85 13.93
N ALA A 106 -13.24 2.78 14.29
CA ALA A 106 -14.08 1.59 14.17
C ALA A 106 -15.54 2.01 13.90
N THR A 107 -16.33 1.09 13.34
CA THR A 107 -17.77 1.27 13.04
C THR A 107 -18.52 0.05 13.55
N HIS A 108 -19.55 0.28 14.36
CA HIS A 108 -20.37 -0.74 15.02
C HIS A 108 -21.87 -0.50 14.73
N PRO A 109 -22.76 -1.47 14.96
CA PRO A 109 -24.20 -1.28 14.82
C PRO A 109 -24.75 -0.13 15.68
N GLU A 110 -24.19 0.05 16.88
CA GLU A 110 -24.59 1.06 17.87
C GLU A 110 -23.81 2.39 17.77
N GLY A 111 -23.02 2.60 16.72
CA GLY A 111 -22.33 3.87 16.45
C GLY A 111 -20.90 3.74 15.92
N LEU A 112 -20.24 4.88 15.72
CA LEU A 112 -18.89 5.00 15.20
C LEU A 112 -17.92 5.46 16.29
N ASP A 113 -16.78 4.78 16.40
CA ASP A 113 -15.70 5.18 17.29
C ASP A 113 -14.80 6.19 16.59
N VAL A 114 -14.69 7.40 17.14
CA VAL A 114 -13.93 8.52 16.58
C VAL A 114 -12.73 8.82 17.47
N MET A 115 -11.53 8.72 16.90
CA MET A 115 -10.32 9.20 17.55
C MET A 115 -10.25 10.72 17.47
N LEU A 116 -10.24 11.37 18.63
CA LEU A 116 -10.11 12.82 18.83
C LEU A 116 -8.74 13.13 19.45
N VAL A 117 -7.98 14.04 18.83
CA VAL A 117 -6.61 14.36 19.24
C VAL A 117 -6.61 14.97 20.66
N GLY A 118 -5.78 14.43 21.55
CA GLY A 118 -5.67 14.87 22.95
C GLY A 118 -6.80 14.41 23.89
N ILE A 119 -7.82 13.72 23.36
CA ILE A 119 -8.99 13.23 24.12
C ILE A 119 -9.04 11.70 24.13
N GLY A 120 -8.82 11.04 23.00
CA GLY A 120 -8.87 9.58 22.87
C GLY A 120 -9.97 9.12 21.91
N VAL A 121 -10.45 7.89 22.08
CA VAL A 121 -11.56 7.34 21.28
C VAL A 121 -12.89 7.67 21.96
N VAL A 122 -13.80 8.28 21.20
CA VAL A 122 -15.14 8.67 21.67
C VAL A 122 -16.18 8.17 20.67
N ARG A 123 -17.25 7.53 21.18
CA ARG A 123 -18.33 7.01 20.33
C ARG A 123 -19.36 8.09 19.99
N TYR A 124 -19.79 8.08 18.74
CA TYR A 124 -20.82 8.95 18.18
C TYR A 124 -21.82 8.16 17.33
N GLN A 125 -23.08 8.57 17.33
CA GLN A 125 -24.05 8.11 16.34
C GLN A 125 -23.73 8.70 14.95
N ARG A 126 -24.37 8.17 13.91
CA ARG A 126 -24.06 8.59 12.54
C ARG A 126 -24.46 10.05 12.28
N ASP A 127 -25.66 10.44 12.67
CA ASP A 127 -26.23 11.78 12.59
C ASP A 127 -25.44 12.84 13.40
N GLU A 128 -24.78 12.41 14.47
CA GLU A 128 -23.88 13.23 15.30
C GLU A 128 -22.55 13.61 14.62
N LEU A 129 -22.31 13.17 13.38
CA LEU A 129 -21.06 13.41 12.63
C LEU A 129 -21.32 14.03 11.25
N SER A 130 -20.55 15.06 10.90
CA SER A 130 -20.45 15.59 9.53
C SER A 130 -19.05 15.35 8.97
N PRO A 131 -18.87 14.77 7.77
CA PRO A 131 -17.55 14.58 7.18
C PRO A 131 -16.86 15.90 6.87
N ARG A 132 -15.54 15.98 7.12
CA ARG A 132 -14.77 17.24 7.09
C ARG A 132 -14.70 17.89 5.71
N LYS A 133 -14.87 17.13 4.62
CA LYS A 133 -14.87 17.63 3.23
C LYS A 133 -15.96 16.94 2.43
N LEU A 134 -16.74 17.69 1.63
CA LEU A 134 -17.76 17.13 0.74
C LEU A 134 -17.17 16.11 -0.27
N GLY A 135 -15.92 16.30 -0.70
CA GLY A 135 -15.19 15.33 -1.52
C GLY A 135 -14.89 13.98 -0.83
N GLN A 136 -14.88 13.93 0.51
CA GLN A 136 -14.81 12.67 1.28
C GLN A 136 -16.18 11.98 1.32
N VAL A 137 -17.28 12.74 1.44
CA VAL A 137 -18.67 12.21 1.34
C VAL A 137 -18.86 11.51 -0.02
N ARG A 138 -18.65 12.25 -1.10
CA ARG A 138 -18.68 11.77 -2.50
C ARG A 138 -17.68 10.65 -2.79
N HIS A 139 -16.72 10.35 -1.90
CA HIS A 139 -15.78 9.23 -2.08
C HIS A 139 -16.14 8.02 -1.21
N ALA A 140 -16.69 8.22 -0.01
CA ALA A 140 -17.22 7.15 0.82
C ALA A 140 -18.44 6.50 0.17
N GLU A 141 -19.38 7.30 -0.31
CA GLU A 141 -20.57 6.84 -1.03
C GLU A 141 -20.22 6.09 -2.31
N ARG A 142 -19.37 6.67 -3.18
CA ARG A 142 -18.95 5.98 -4.42
C ARG A 142 -18.20 4.67 -4.14
N ARG A 143 -17.55 4.51 -2.98
CA ARG A 143 -17.01 3.21 -2.56
C ARG A 143 -18.10 2.23 -2.13
N GLY A 144 -19.14 2.69 -1.43
CA GLY A 144 -20.32 1.88 -1.10
C GLY A 144 -21.07 1.41 -2.35
N ALA A 145 -21.47 2.34 -3.22
CA ALA A 145 -22.15 2.02 -4.48
C ALA A 145 -21.30 1.12 -5.41
N ALA A 146 -19.97 1.32 -5.45
CA ALA A 146 -19.06 0.42 -6.16
C ALA A 146 -18.99 -0.98 -5.52
N TRP A 147 -18.96 -1.06 -4.19
CA TRP A 147 -18.95 -2.31 -3.44
C TRP A 147 -20.23 -3.11 -3.72
N ASP A 148 -21.40 -2.51 -3.50
CA ASP A 148 -22.70 -3.17 -3.70
C ASP A 148 -22.90 -3.64 -5.14
N ALA A 149 -22.46 -2.83 -6.12
CA ALA A 149 -22.56 -3.17 -7.54
C ALA A 149 -21.56 -4.25 -7.99
N LEU A 150 -20.31 -4.23 -7.51
CA LEU A 150 -19.21 -5.05 -8.06
C LEU A 150 -18.79 -6.23 -7.19
N THR A 151 -19.30 -6.37 -5.95
CA THR A 151 -19.13 -7.60 -5.16
C THR A 151 -19.62 -8.87 -5.91
N PRO A 152 -20.73 -8.87 -6.68
CA PRO A 152 -21.08 -9.99 -7.55
C PRO A 152 -20.04 -10.32 -8.62
N CYS A 153 -19.13 -9.40 -8.95
CA CYS A 153 -18.13 -9.52 -10.01
C CYS A 153 -16.77 -10.06 -9.52
N ILE A 154 -16.67 -10.50 -8.25
CA ILE A 154 -15.46 -11.13 -7.69
C ILE A 154 -15.22 -12.49 -8.36
N VAL A 155 -14.06 -12.65 -8.99
CA VAL A 155 -13.66 -13.86 -9.73
C VAL A 155 -12.74 -14.78 -8.92
N LEU A 156 -12.05 -14.24 -7.91
CA LEU A 156 -11.12 -14.95 -7.03
C LEU A 156 -11.21 -14.37 -5.61
N GLU A 157 -11.31 -15.22 -4.60
CA GLU A 157 -11.31 -14.86 -3.18
C GLU A 157 -10.35 -15.76 -2.39
N ALA A 158 -9.73 -15.24 -1.32
CA ALA A 158 -9.02 -16.01 -0.31
C ALA A 158 -9.23 -15.43 1.10
N VAL A 159 -9.26 -16.31 2.11
CA VAL A 159 -9.07 -15.91 3.51
C VAL A 159 -7.58 -15.73 3.76
N VAL A 160 -7.18 -14.56 4.23
CA VAL A 160 -5.78 -14.16 4.43
C VAL A 160 -5.49 -13.89 5.92
N GLY A 161 -4.45 -13.12 6.22
CA GLY A 161 -4.15 -12.73 7.60
C GLY A 161 -3.84 -13.93 8.50
N SER A 162 -4.08 -13.78 9.81
CA SER A 162 -3.64 -14.78 10.80
C SER A 162 -4.14 -16.21 10.53
N ARG A 163 -5.32 -16.37 9.90
CA ARG A 163 -5.90 -17.68 9.52
C ARG A 163 -5.09 -18.39 8.43
N ALA A 164 -4.73 -17.69 7.36
CA ALA A 164 -3.88 -18.24 6.29
C ALA A 164 -2.55 -18.78 6.81
N TRP A 165 -1.95 -18.05 7.76
CA TRP A 165 -0.66 -18.39 8.34
C TRP A 165 -0.71 -19.48 9.41
N GLY A 166 -1.89 -20.00 9.75
CA GLY A 166 -2.07 -20.94 10.87
C GLY A 166 -1.77 -20.31 12.24
N LEU A 167 -1.77 -18.98 12.33
CA LEU A 167 -1.49 -18.15 13.51
C LEU A 167 -2.76 -17.56 14.14
N ALA A 168 -3.94 -18.03 13.72
CA ALA A 168 -5.22 -17.62 14.28
C ALA A 168 -5.45 -18.24 15.66
N GLU A 169 -6.13 -17.45 16.49
CA GLU A 169 -6.56 -17.77 17.86
C GLU A 169 -8.03 -17.35 17.99
N GLU A 170 -8.71 -17.78 19.06
CA GLU A 170 -10.18 -17.70 19.20
C GLU A 170 -10.79 -16.32 18.88
N GLY A 171 -10.17 -15.24 19.37
CA GLY A 171 -10.57 -13.85 19.09
C GLY A 171 -9.90 -13.19 17.87
N SER A 172 -9.46 -13.95 16.85
CA SER A 172 -8.79 -13.36 15.67
C SER A 172 -9.77 -12.96 14.56
N ASP A 173 -9.49 -11.82 13.91
CA ASP A 173 -10.23 -11.26 12.76
C ASP A 173 -10.15 -12.16 11.50
N THR A 174 -11.21 -12.19 10.68
CA THR A 174 -11.22 -12.94 9.40
C THR A 174 -11.00 -12.00 8.21
N ASP A 175 -9.73 -11.74 7.90
CA ASP A 175 -9.34 -10.96 6.74
C ASP A 175 -9.64 -11.72 5.42
N ARG A 176 -10.24 -11.05 4.43
CA ARG A 176 -10.47 -11.56 3.06
C ARG A 176 -9.77 -10.69 2.02
N ARG A 177 -9.23 -11.32 0.98
CA ARG A 177 -8.68 -10.65 -0.21
C ARG A 177 -9.18 -11.30 -1.48
N GLY A 178 -9.13 -10.59 -2.60
CA GLY A 178 -9.47 -11.18 -3.88
C GLY A 178 -9.31 -10.26 -5.08
N ILE A 179 -9.85 -10.69 -6.20
CA ILE A 179 -9.82 -9.98 -7.48
C ILE A 179 -11.23 -9.96 -8.08
N PHE A 180 -11.66 -8.82 -8.61
CA PHE A 180 -12.93 -8.65 -9.32
C PHE A 180 -12.71 -8.20 -10.77
N ALA A 181 -13.56 -8.69 -11.67
CA ALA A 181 -13.63 -8.20 -13.04
C ALA A 181 -14.54 -6.98 -13.11
N LEU A 182 -14.16 -5.96 -13.90
CA LEU A 182 -15.11 -4.94 -14.32
C LEU A 182 -15.96 -5.49 -15.48
N PRO A 183 -17.31 -5.47 -15.39
CA PRO A 183 -18.18 -5.80 -16.51
C PRO A 183 -17.95 -4.83 -17.69
N PHE A 184 -18.17 -5.28 -18.92
CA PHE A 184 -17.87 -4.48 -20.12
C PHE A 184 -18.38 -3.02 -20.09
N PRO A 185 -19.63 -2.72 -19.67
CA PRO A 185 -20.11 -1.33 -19.56
C PRO A 185 -19.26 -0.41 -18.66
N TRP A 186 -18.65 -0.95 -17.60
CA TRP A 186 -17.77 -0.19 -16.69
C TRP A 186 -16.40 0.12 -17.31
N THR A 187 -16.06 -0.52 -18.42
CA THR A 187 -14.82 -0.27 -19.18
C THR A 187 -15.05 0.53 -20.47
N ALA A 188 -16.30 0.69 -20.90
CA ALA A 188 -16.69 1.40 -22.12
C ALA A 188 -17.22 2.83 -21.88
N GLY A 189 -17.43 3.23 -20.62
CA GLY A 189 -17.95 4.55 -20.22
C GLY A 189 -16.88 5.63 -20.00
N LEU A 190 -17.31 6.89 -19.95
CA LEU A 190 -16.44 8.04 -19.62
C LEU A 190 -16.09 8.14 -18.12
N ALA A 191 -16.87 7.52 -17.25
CA ALA A 191 -16.60 7.51 -15.81
C ALA A 191 -15.47 6.51 -15.49
N SER A 192 -14.40 6.97 -14.85
CA SER A 192 -13.32 6.07 -14.43
C SER A 192 -13.82 5.04 -13.42
N PRO A 193 -13.65 3.73 -13.68
CA PRO A 193 -14.12 2.67 -12.78
C PRO A 193 -13.27 2.58 -11.50
N PRO A 194 -13.81 1.99 -10.42
CA PRO A 194 -13.05 1.71 -9.21
C PRO A 194 -11.99 0.63 -9.48
N LEU A 195 -10.79 0.81 -8.91
CA LEU A 195 -9.71 -0.18 -8.95
C LEU A 195 -9.59 -1.00 -7.65
N ASP A 196 -10.30 -0.57 -6.60
CA ASP A 196 -10.31 -1.16 -5.27
C ASP A 196 -11.75 -1.20 -4.75
N LEU A 197 -12.15 -2.34 -4.18
CA LEU A 197 -13.34 -2.48 -3.33
C LEU A 197 -12.85 -2.81 -1.92
N VAL A 198 -13.28 -2.07 -0.91
CA VAL A 198 -12.89 -2.28 0.50
C VAL A 198 -14.14 -2.15 1.36
N SER A 199 -14.37 -3.13 2.23
CA SER A 199 -15.54 -3.16 3.11
C SER A 199 -15.50 -2.03 4.16
N THR A 200 -16.67 -1.68 4.72
CA THR A 200 -16.81 -0.57 5.69
C THR A 200 -15.97 -0.76 6.96
N ASP A 201 -15.85 -2.00 7.42
CA ASP A 201 -15.01 -2.43 8.54
C ASP A 201 -13.52 -2.57 8.16
N GLY A 202 -13.22 -2.81 6.88
CA GLY A 202 -11.90 -3.08 6.33
C GLY A 202 -11.47 -4.55 6.35
N SER A 203 -12.35 -5.49 6.75
CA SER A 203 -12.02 -6.93 6.79
C SER A 203 -11.85 -7.56 5.40
N ALA A 204 -12.42 -6.97 4.35
CA ALA A 204 -12.37 -7.49 2.99
C ALA A 204 -11.84 -6.44 2.00
N SER A 205 -10.96 -6.86 1.07
CA SER A 205 -10.35 -5.98 0.06
C SER A 205 -10.15 -6.69 -1.28
N TYR A 206 -10.74 -6.17 -2.35
CA TYR A 206 -10.66 -6.72 -3.70
C TYR A 206 -10.04 -5.73 -4.67
N TRP A 207 -9.22 -6.23 -5.60
CA TRP A 207 -8.58 -5.43 -6.64
C TRP A 207 -9.14 -5.74 -8.02
N GLU A 208 -9.16 -4.73 -8.88
CA GLU A 208 -9.48 -4.91 -10.30
C GLU A 208 -8.39 -5.76 -10.98
N ILE A 209 -8.75 -6.62 -11.95
CA ILE A 209 -7.85 -7.62 -12.55
C ILE A 209 -6.53 -7.05 -13.08
N GLU A 210 -6.57 -5.95 -13.84
CA GLU A 210 -5.36 -5.33 -14.37
C GLU A 210 -4.52 -4.70 -13.25
N LYS A 211 -5.15 -4.04 -12.27
CA LYS A 211 -4.44 -3.56 -11.09
C LYS A 211 -3.76 -4.71 -10.35
N ALA A 212 -4.45 -5.81 -10.12
CA ALA A 212 -3.92 -7.00 -9.44
C ALA A 212 -2.75 -7.61 -10.23
N ILE A 213 -2.87 -7.76 -11.55
CA ILE A 213 -1.78 -8.22 -12.42
C ILE A 213 -0.57 -7.26 -12.33
N ARG A 214 -0.80 -5.95 -12.37
CA ARG A 214 0.27 -4.92 -12.23
C ARG A 214 0.90 -4.90 -10.84
N GLN A 215 0.20 -5.33 -9.78
CA GLN A 215 0.75 -5.53 -8.44
C GLN A 215 1.56 -6.83 -8.34
N ALA A 216 1.03 -7.94 -8.88
CA ALA A 216 1.71 -9.23 -8.90
C ALA A 216 3.04 -9.16 -9.69
N LEU A 217 3.06 -8.49 -10.85
CA LEU A 217 4.27 -8.20 -11.64
C LEU A 217 5.31 -7.31 -10.91
N ARG A 218 4.94 -6.67 -9.79
CA ARG A 218 5.85 -5.93 -8.90
C ARG A 218 6.20 -6.73 -7.64
N ALA A 219 5.79 -7.99 -7.56
CA ALA A 219 5.84 -8.84 -6.38
C ALA A 219 5.24 -8.19 -5.13
N ASP A 220 4.06 -7.53 -5.26
CA ASP A 220 3.31 -6.99 -4.12
C ASP A 220 3.04 -8.09 -3.08
N PRO A 221 3.44 -7.91 -1.81
CA PRO A 221 3.28 -8.95 -0.80
C PRO A 221 1.85 -9.41 -0.54
N ASN A 222 0.86 -8.53 -0.70
CA ASN A 222 -0.54 -8.84 -0.45
C ASN A 222 -1.17 -9.58 -1.64
N THR A 223 -0.76 -9.23 -2.87
CA THR A 223 -1.22 -9.90 -4.09
C THR A 223 -0.57 -11.27 -4.28
N LEU A 224 0.73 -11.41 -4.00
CA LEU A 224 1.35 -12.75 -4.02
C LEU A 224 0.87 -13.62 -2.85
N GLU A 225 0.58 -13.07 -1.67
CA GLU A 225 -0.09 -13.81 -0.59
C GLU A 225 -1.46 -14.36 -1.05
N LEU A 226 -2.29 -13.53 -1.68
CA LEU A 226 -3.57 -13.93 -2.26
C LEU A 226 -3.43 -15.04 -3.33
N LEU A 227 -2.41 -14.97 -4.19
CA LEU A 227 -2.25 -15.92 -5.31
C LEU A 227 -1.65 -17.28 -4.90
N PHE A 228 -0.98 -17.37 -3.74
CA PHE A 228 -0.27 -18.58 -3.30
C PHE A 228 -0.82 -19.21 -2.00
N VAL A 229 -1.83 -18.60 -1.37
CA VAL A 229 -2.44 -19.15 -0.16
C VAL A 229 -3.37 -20.33 -0.46
N LYS A 230 -3.34 -21.36 0.38
CA LYS A 230 -4.15 -22.58 0.26
C LYS A 230 -5.68 -22.34 0.31
N SER A 231 -6.10 -21.18 0.80
CA SER A 231 -7.50 -20.73 0.86
C SER A 231 -7.99 -20.04 -0.42
N ALA A 232 -7.11 -19.83 -1.42
CA ALA A 232 -7.45 -19.15 -2.66
C ALA A 232 -8.41 -19.99 -3.52
N ARG A 233 -9.58 -19.42 -3.78
CA ARG A 233 -10.70 -20.07 -4.47
C ARG A 233 -11.14 -19.23 -5.66
N ALA A 234 -11.03 -19.80 -6.86
CA ALA A 234 -11.73 -19.30 -8.03
C ALA A 234 -13.26 -19.35 -7.80
N LEU A 235 -13.92 -18.21 -7.98
CA LEU A 235 -15.38 -18.09 -8.01
C LEU A 235 -15.92 -18.10 -9.45
N ASP A 236 -15.05 -17.82 -10.42
CA ASP A 236 -15.30 -17.84 -11.86
C ASP A 236 -14.14 -18.55 -12.60
N PRO A 237 -14.35 -19.14 -13.79
CA PRO A 237 -13.27 -19.61 -14.66
C PRO A 237 -12.13 -18.59 -14.88
N ILE A 238 -12.41 -17.29 -14.91
CA ILE A 238 -11.40 -16.21 -14.95
C ILE A 238 -10.45 -16.29 -13.74
N GLY A 239 -10.98 -16.55 -12.54
CA GLY A 239 -10.18 -16.73 -11.33
C GLY A 239 -9.30 -17.98 -11.38
N ALA A 240 -9.77 -19.05 -12.02
CA ALA A 240 -8.95 -20.25 -12.26
C ALA A 240 -7.77 -19.92 -13.20
N TRP A 241 -8.01 -19.18 -14.30
CA TRP A 241 -6.93 -18.78 -15.22
C TRP A 241 -5.88 -17.90 -14.54
N ILE A 242 -6.28 -17.03 -13.61
CA ILE A 242 -5.36 -16.22 -12.79
C ILE A 242 -4.51 -17.11 -11.87
N LEU A 243 -5.11 -18.11 -11.22
CA LEU A 243 -4.39 -19.06 -10.37
C LEU A 243 -3.46 -19.96 -11.19
N ASP A 244 -3.87 -20.46 -12.36
CA ASP A 244 -3.02 -21.25 -13.27
C ASP A 244 -1.84 -20.43 -13.83
N ALA A 245 -2.01 -19.12 -13.95
CA ALA A 245 -0.97 -18.20 -14.37
C ALA A 245 -0.02 -17.77 -13.23
N ARG A 246 -0.31 -18.06 -11.96
CA ARG A 246 0.35 -17.45 -10.78
C ARG A 246 1.89 -17.49 -10.78
N ALA A 247 2.48 -18.55 -11.35
CA ALA A 247 3.94 -18.70 -11.47
C ALA A 247 4.59 -17.59 -12.34
N ALA A 248 3.85 -17.01 -13.30
CA ALA A 248 4.33 -15.92 -14.15
C ALA A 248 4.77 -14.67 -13.37
N PHE A 249 4.20 -14.44 -12.18
CA PHE A 249 4.46 -13.26 -11.38
C PHE A 249 5.67 -13.39 -10.44
N VAL A 250 6.17 -14.62 -10.23
CA VAL A 250 7.26 -14.88 -9.27
C VAL A 250 8.61 -14.58 -9.91
N SER A 251 9.45 -13.84 -9.20
CA SER A 251 10.78 -13.44 -9.67
C SER A 251 11.66 -13.00 -8.50
N SER A 252 12.96 -12.80 -8.73
CA SER A 252 13.89 -12.30 -7.72
C SER A 252 13.52 -10.91 -7.17
N ALA A 253 12.52 -10.22 -7.73
CA ALA A 253 11.93 -9.00 -7.18
C ALA A 253 11.41 -9.17 -5.74
N VAL A 254 11.05 -10.40 -5.33
CA VAL A 254 10.67 -10.77 -3.95
C VAL A 254 11.72 -10.32 -2.92
N TYR A 255 13.01 -10.38 -3.24
CA TYR A 255 14.07 -9.83 -2.37
C TYR A 255 13.88 -8.33 -2.08
N GLY A 256 13.39 -7.56 -3.04
CA GLY A 256 13.12 -6.13 -2.89
C GLY A 256 11.83 -5.85 -2.12
N SER A 257 10.71 -6.43 -2.59
CA SER A 257 9.37 -6.12 -2.09
C SER A 257 9.01 -6.78 -0.75
N PHE A 258 9.60 -7.93 -0.43
CA PHE A 258 9.47 -8.58 0.87
C PHE A 258 10.71 -8.33 1.73
N GLY A 259 11.87 -8.81 1.27
CA GLY A 259 13.11 -8.87 2.08
C GLY A 259 13.61 -7.50 2.53
N ARG A 260 14.08 -6.68 1.58
CA ARG A 260 14.55 -5.31 1.85
C ARG A 260 13.48 -4.42 2.47
N TYR A 261 12.22 -4.57 2.06
CA TYR A 261 11.11 -3.86 2.69
C TYR A 261 11.03 -4.21 4.19
N ALA A 262 10.96 -5.49 4.55
CA ALA A 262 10.86 -5.92 5.93
C ALA A 262 12.06 -5.47 6.77
N LEU A 263 13.29 -5.63 6.28
CA LEU A 263 14.50 -5.11 6.95
C LEU A 263 14.43 -3.59 7.17
N SER A 264 13.94 -2.82 6.19
CA SER A 264 13.80 -1.37 6.34
C SER A 264 12.77 -0.99 7.41
N GLN A 265 11.67 -1.74 7.54
CA GLN A 265 10.66 -1.49 8.57
C GLN A 265 11.14 -1.96 9.95
N LEU A 266 11.80 -3.10 10.06
CA LEU A 266 12.40 -3.59 11.31
C LEU A 266 13.44 -2.60 11.85
N LYS A 267 14.28 -2.02 10.97
CA LYS A 267 15.20 -0.93 11.34
C LYS A 267 14.47 0.33 11.84
N ARG A 268 13.30 0.68 11.27
CA ARG A 268 12.43 1.76 11.79
C ARG A 268 11.85 1.41 13.15
N LEU A 269 11.39 0.17 13.38
CA LEU A 269 10.89 -0.29 14.68
C LEU A 269 11.98 -0.18 15.75
N ALA A 270 13.19 -0.69 15.47
CA ALA A 270 14.33 -0.57 16.36
C ALA A 270 14.70 0.88 16.70
N GLN A 271 14.56 1.81 15.75
CA GLN A 271 14.78 3.23 16.00
C GLN A 271 13.66 3.84 16.86
N ALA A 272 12.40 3.48 16.62
CA ALA A 272 11.25 3.95 17.39
C ALA A 272 11.20 3.38 18.81
N GLN A 273 11.70 2.15 19.01
CA GLN A 273 11.74 1.48 20.31
C GLN A 273 12.73 2.19 21.23
N ARG A 274 13.97 2.38 20.76
CA ARG A 274 14.99 3.15 21.46
C ARG A 274 14.59 4.62 21.68
N LEU A 275 13.78 5.20 20.79
CA LEU A 275 13.18 6.53 21.03
C LEU A 275 12.18 6.52 22.21
N ALA A 276 11.46 5.42 22.45
CA ALA A 276 10.56 5.28 23.59
C ALA A 276 11.31 4.96 24.89
N GLU A 277 12.26 4.02 24.87
CA GLU A 277 13.11 3.67 26.03
C GLU A 277 13.91 4.88 26.53
N HIS A 278 14.59 5.58 25.61
CA HIS A 278 15.31 6.80 25.95
C HIS A 278 14.36 7.95 26.34
N ARG A 279 13.10 7.96 25.86
CA ARG A 279 12.10 8.94 26.28
C ARG A 279 11.76 8.75 27.75
N GLU A 280 11.43 7.54 28.20
CA GLU A 280 11.10 7.31 29.62
C GLU A 280 12.26 7.72 30.51
N HIS A 281 13.48 7.22 30.25
CA HIS A 281 14.66 7.59 31.04
C HIS A 281 14.98 9.10 31.04
N VAL A 282 14.79 9.81 29.91
CA VAL A 282 14.98 11.26 29.85
C VAL A 282 13.87 12.01 30.60
N LEU A 283 12.62 11.56 30.54
CA LEU A 283 11.53 12.14 31.32
C LEU A 283 11.71 11.86 32.82
N ASP A 284 12.21 10.68 33.19
CA ASP A 284 12.53 10.33 34.58
C ASP A 284 13.60 11.26 35.16
N TRP A 285 14.74 11.40 34.47
CA TRP A 285 15.81 12.31 34.95
C TRP A 285 15.37 13.77 35.03
N LEU A 286 14.45 14.22 34.17
CA LEU A 286 13.93 15.60 34.17
C LEU A 286 12.77 15.82 35.16
N ALA A 287 12.08 14.76 35.58
CA ALA A 287 11.12 14.82 36.68
C ALA A 287 11.85 14.83 38.04
N ASP A 288 12.89 14.01 38.19
CA ASP A 288 13.71 13.89 39.40
C ASP A 288 14.62 15.13 39.60
N ASP A 289 15.25 15.62 38.52
CA ASP A 289 16.11 16.80 38.52
C ASP A 289 15.76 17.76 37.36
N PRO A 290 14.80 18.67 37.57
CA PRO A 290 14.44 19.71 36.61
C PRO A 290 15.54 20.73 36.29
N SER A 291 16.69 20.70 36.99
CA SER A 291 17.79 21.65 36.76
C SER A 291 18.77 21.20 35.66
N LEU A 292 18.65 19.94 35.20
CA LEU A 292 19.55 19.37 34.19
C LEU A 292 19.50 20.13 32.87
N SER A 293 20.67 20.53 32.38
CA SER A 293 20.82 21.06 31.03
C SER A 293 20.69 19.96 29.96
N LEU A 294 20.34 20.35 28.74
CA LEU A 294 20.33 19.45 27.58
C LEU A 294 21.65 18.69 27.40
N ASP A 295 22.78 19.30 27.75
CA ASP A 295 24.10 18.66 27.71
C ASP A 295 24.30 17.65 28.84
N ALA A 296 23.85 17.93 30.07
CA ALA A 296 23.89 16.97 31.17
C ALA A 296 23.03 15.74 30.87
N VAL A 297 21.83 15.93 30.30
CA VAL A 297 20.95 14.83 29.84
C VAL A 297 21.60 14.07 28.67
N ALA A 298 22.25 14.75 27.72
CA ALA A 298 22.96 14.10 26.62
C ALA A 298 24.14 13.23 27.09
N HIS A 299 24.90 13.68 28.10
CA HIS A 299 25.96 12.87 28.71
C HIS A 299 25.39 11.64 29.45
N ARG A 300 24.33 11.78 30.27
CA ARG A 300 23.67 10.63 30.91
C ARG A 300 23.17 9.62 29.87
N LEU A 301 22.55 10.10 28.80
CA LEU A 301 22.03 9.27 27.71
C LEU A 301 23.14 8.56 26.91
N ALA A 302 24.26 9.23 26.64
CA ALA A 302 25.41 8.66 25.95
C ALA A 302 26.11 7.55 26.76
N ALA A 303 26.17 7.70 28.09
CA ALA A 303 26.71 6.68 29.00
C ALA A 303 25.79 5.45 29.13
N MET A 304 24.48 5.67 29.18
CA MET A 304 23.48 4.60 29.30
C MET A 304 23.27 3.81 27.99
N SER A 305 23.42 4.47 26.84
CA SER A 305 23.25 3.89 25.50
C SER A 305 24.56 3.94 24.71
N PRO A 306 25.57 3.10 25.04
CA PRO A 306 26.92 3.17 24.48
C PRO A 306 26.96 2.71 23.02
N ARG A 307 26.58 3.62 22.11
CA ARG A 307 26.64 3.38 20.66
C ARG A 307 28.08 3.26 20.18
N ALA A 308 28.30 2.38 19.20
CA ALA A 308 29.49 2.42 18.36
C ALA A 308 29.53 3.76 17.59
N ALA A 309 30.42 4.65 18.01
CA ALA A 309 30.74 5.92 17.37
C ALA A 309 32.25 6.19 17.50
N PRO A 310 32.87 6.97 16.60
CA PRO A 310 34.33 7.11 16.53
C PRO A 310 34.95 7.68 17.82
N THR A 311 34.27 8.62 18.47
CA THR A 311 34.71 9.26 19.72
C THR A 311 33.58 9.35 20.77
N GLU A 312 33.95 9.69 22.01
CA GLU A 312 32.98 10.06 23.05
C GLU A 312 32.20 11.32 22.67
N ALA A 313 32.84 12.31 22.04
CA ALA A 313 32.18 13.52 21.57
C ALA A 313 31.08 13.21 20.54
N ASP A 314 31.32 12.24 19.65
CA ASP A 314 30.31 11.77 18.69
C ASP A 314 29.12 11.10 19.40
N ARG A 315 29.36 10.28 20.45
CA ARG A 315 28.28 9.67 21.25
C ARG A 315 27.40 10.74 21.90
N VAL A 316 28.01 11.73 22.55
CA VAL A 316 27.29 12.83 23.22
C VAL A 316 26.54 13.69 22.20
N LEU A 317 27.14 13.99 21.04
CA LEU A 317 26.46 14.72 19.96
C LEU A 317 25.25 13.95 19.39
N MET A 318 25.39 12.63 19.17
CA MET A 318 24.28 11.78 18.75
C MET A 318 23.16 11.71 19.81
N ALA A 319 23.51 11.62 21.09
CA ALA A 319 22.56 11.66 22.20
C ALA A 319 21.83 13.02 22.26
N LYS A 320 22.56 14.12 22.09
CA LYS A 320 22.01 15.48 22.07
C LYS A 320 21.01 15.67 20.92
N GLU A 321 21.33 15.26 19.69
CA GLU A 321 20.34 15.30 18.59
C GLU A 321 19.17 14.33 18.79
N HIS A 322 19.35 13.21 19.49
CA HIS A 322 18.26 12.31 19.83
C HIS A 322 17.24 12.97 20.78
N ILE A 323 17.70 13.68 21.81
CA ILE A 323 16.83 14.45 22.71
C ILE A 323 16.12 15.58 21.95
N LYS A 324 16.79 16.21 20.98
CA LYS A 324 16.14 17.19 20.08
C LYS A 324 15.09 16.55 19.17
N GLN A 325 15.32 15.32 18.67
CA GLN A 325 14.29 14.58 17.92
C GLN A 325 13.07 14.25 18.79
N LEU A 326 13.29 13.90 20.07
CA LEU A 326 12.22 13.61 21.02
C LEU A 326 11.28 14.82 21.23
N TYR A 327 11.79 15.98 21.66
CA TYR A 327 10.90 17.12 21.91
C TYR A 327 10.27 17.68 20.63
N ARG A 328 10.95 17.61 19.47
CA ARG A 328 10.33 17.92 18.15
C ARG A 328 9.15 16.98 17.89
N SER A 329 9.30 15.68 18.14
CA SER A 329 8.25 14.69 17.92
C SER A 329 7.06 14.84 18.88
N LEU A 330 7.30 15.18 20.15
CA LEU A 330 6.23 15.41 21.13
C LEU A 330 5.44 16.70 20.81
N HIS A 331 6.12 17.79 20.41
CA HIS A 331 5.45 18.98 19.87
C HIS A 331 4.59 18.66 18.63
N ASP A 332 5.13 17.88 17.69
CA ASP A 332 4.43 17.56 16.44
C ASP A 332 3.25 16.57 16.65
N GLN A 333 3.16 15.96 17.83
CA GLN A 333 1.99 15.21 18.33
C GLN A 333 0.99 16.09 19.12
N GLY A 334 1.28 17.38 19.32
CA GLY A 334 0.48 18.29 20.13
C GLY A 334 0.67 18.16 21.65
N LEU A 335 1.73 17.47 22.10
CA LEU A 335 2.00 17.22 23.52
C LEU A 335 2.88 18.30 24.18
N LEU A 336 3.64 19.07 23.39
CA LEU A 336 4.42 20.22 23.87
C LEU A 336 3.97 21.51 23.16
N PRO A 337 3.89 22.66 23.85
CA PRO A 337 3.47 23.93 23.25
C PRO A 337 4.53 24.56 22.33
N ALA A 338 5.80 24.19 22.48
CA ALA A 338 6.89 24.62 21.60
C ALA A 338 7.93 23.50 21.42
N ARG A 339 8.75 23.61 20.35
CA ARG A 339 9.87 22.70 20.06
C ARG A 339 11.10 23.06 20.88
N GLU A 340 10.96 23.08 22.21
CA GLU A 340 12.00 23.51 23.14
C GLU A 340 12.28 22.48 24.24
N PHE A 341 13.52 22.48 24.74
CA PHE A 341 13.92 21.60 25.84
C PHE A 341 13.26 22.00 27.17
N THR A 342 13.06 23.29 27.42
CA THR A 342 12.25 23.84 28.54
C THR A 342 10.87 23.20 28.61
N CYS A 343 10.16 23.12 27.48
CA CYS A 343 8.86 22.45 27.40
C CYS A 343 8.94 20.95 27.74
N LEU A 344 10.03 20.27 27.38
CA LEU A 344 10.25 18.86 27.75
C LEU A 344 10.43 18.69 29.27
N VAL A 345 11.12 19.62 29.95
CA VAL A 345 11.25 19.61 31.43
C VAL A 345 9.90 19.83 32.11
N THR A 346 9.11 20.81 31.66
CA THR A 346 7.75 21.04 32.18
C THR A 346 6.86 19.80 31.96
N PHE A 347 6.91 19.21 30.77
CA PHE A 347 6.14 18.00 30.44
C PHE A 347 6.55 16.78 31.28
N ALA A 348 7.84 16.61 31.59
CA ALA A 348 8.31 15.54 32.48
C ALA A 348 7.72 15.64 33.90
N ARG A 349 7.55 16.87 34.42
CA ARG A 349 7.02 17.14 35.76
C ARG A 349 5.49 17.10 35.83
N GLU A 350 4.81 17.66 34.83
CA GLU A 350 3.37 17.98 34.87
C GLU A 350 2.54 17.15 33.88
N GLY A 351 3.19 16.49 32.91
CA GLY A 351 2.57 15.91 31.72
C GLY A 351 2.67 14.38 31.59
N ARG A 352 3.17 13.65 32.61
CA ARG A 352 3.22 12.18 32.67
C ARG A 352 1.80 11.55 32.62
N ARG A 353 1.22 11.49 31.44
CA ARG A 353 0.11 10.60 31.05
C ARG A 353 0.69 9.37 30.38
N ASP A 354 -0.05 8.27 30.39
CA ASP A 354 0.36 7.03 29.76
C ASP A 354 0.57 7.23 28.24
N LEU A 355 1.82 7.15 27.79
CA LEU A 355 2.22 7.48 26.41
C LEU A 355 2.16 6.22 25.53
N ASP A 356 0.93 5.89 25.09
CA ASP A 356 0.59 4.75 24.23
C ASP A 356 1.70 4.43 23.21
N LEU A 357 2.07 3.14 23.18
CA LEU A 357 3.11 2.64 22.31
C LEU A 357 2.75 2.95 20.86
N SER A 358 3.57 3.80 20.23
CA SER A 358 3.31 4.28 18.87
C SER A 358 2.90 3.13 17.95
N ARG A 359 1.90 3.36 17.09
CA ARG A 359 1.20 2.28 16.34
C ARG A 359 2.13 1.36 15.54
N ASP A 360 3.33 1.82 15.22
CA ASP A 360 4.43 1.09 14.58
C ASP A 360 5.05 0.00 15.50
N LEU A 361 5.24 0.27 16.80
CA LEU A 361 5.93 -0.62 17.76
C LEU A 361 5.16 -1.87 18.20
N ARG A 362 3.89 -1.98 17.83
CA ARG A 362 3.00 -3.04 18.35
C ARG A 362 3.41 -4.43 17.80
N PRO A 363 3.32 -5.51 18.59
CA PRO A 363 3.79 -6.84 18.15
C PRO A 363 3.09 -7.38 16.89
N LYS A 364 1.84 -6.97 16.60
CA LYS A 364 1.10 -7.28 15.34
C LYS A 364 1.85 -6.80 14.08
N ASN A 365 2.77 -5.84 14.19
CA ASN A 365 3.64 -5.42 13.10
C ASN A 365 4.93 -6.25 13.05
N ALA A 366 5.60 -6.43 14.20
CA ALA A 366 6.90 -7.10 14.26
C ALA A 366 6.87 -8.54 13.71
N TYR A 367 5.89 -9.36 14.10
CA TYR A 367 5.77 -10.74 13.57
C TYR A 367 5.49 -10.73 12.06
N ASN A 368 4.74 -9.75 11.55
CA ASN A 368 4.46 -9.61 10.12
C ASN A 368 5.73 -9.33 9.30
N LEU A 369 6.69 -8.60 9.86
CA LEU A 369 7.95 -8.30 9.17
C LEU A 369 8.89 -9.51 9.18
N VAL A 370 9.00 -10.25 10.29
CA VAL A 370 9.73 -11.53 10.35
C VAL A 370 9.13 -12.55 9.37
N ARG A 371 7.80 -12.67 9.33
CA ARG A 371 7.06 -13.47 8.34
C ARG A 371 7.44 -13.12 6.91
N LEU A 372 7.45 -11.84 6.54
CA LEU A 372 7.85 -11.41 5.19
C LEU A 372 9.32 -11.76 4.87
N LEU A 373 10.24 -11.72 5.83
CA LEU A 373 11.62 -12.19 5.65
C LEU A 373 11.69 -13.69 5.40
N SER A 374 11.00 -14.50 6.22
CA SER A 374 10.97 -15.96 6.07
C SER A 374 10.43 -16.38 4.70
N ASN A 375 9.35 -15.74 4.24
CA ASN A 375 8.76 -15.97 2.92
C ASN A 375 9.75 -15.64 1.80
N ALA A 376 10.44 -14.49 1.91
CA ALA A 376 11.43 -14.07 0.93
C ALA A 376 12.57 -15.08 0.84
N ILE A 377 13.08 -15.55 1.98
CA ILE A 377 14.14 -16.56 2.04
C ILE A 377 13.68 -17.89 1.44
N GLN A 378 12.44 -18.33 1.70
CA GLN A 378 11.90 -19.57 1.13
C GLN A 378 11.78 -19.47 -0.40
N TRP A 379 11.04 -18.49 -0.92
CA TRP A 379 10.90 -18.26 -2.36
C TRP A 379 12.25 -18.13 -3.06
N LEU A 380 13.18 -17.37 -2.49
CA LEU A 380 14.50 -17.17 -3.08
C LEU A 380 15.35 -18.46 -3.04
N ARG A 381 15.18 -19.37 -2.07
CA ARG A 381 15.93 -20.63 -2.02
C ARG A 381 15.34 -21.73 -2.91
N THR A 382 14.02 -21.91 -2.93
CA THR A 382 13.38 -23.07 -3.57
C THR A 382 12.60 -22.74 -4.84
N GLY A 383 12.27 -21.47 -5.08
CA GLY A 383 11.30 -21.05 -6.10
C GLY A 383 9.83 -21.16 -5.65
N GLU A 384 9.57 -21.80 -4.52
CA GLU A 384 8.23 -22.09 -3.97
C GLU A 384 8.05 -21.46 -2.58
N VAL A 385 6.83 -21.47 -2.05
CA VAL A 385 6.52 -20.99 -0.70
C VAL A 385 5.41 -21.85 -0.07
N ASP A 386 5.48 -22.06 1.24
CA ASP A 386 4.28 -22.41 2.02
C ASP A 386 3.91 -21.20 2.88
N LEU A 387 2.74 -20.60 2.61
CA LEU A 387 2.24 -19.45 3.36
C LEU A 387 1.59 -19.84 4.70
N GLU A 388 1.77 -21.08 5.16
CA GLU A 388 1.33 -21.56 6.47
C GLU A 388 2.55 -21.74 7.39
N ALA A 389 2.59 -21.01 8.51
CA ALA A 389 3.71 -21.12 9.45
C ALA A 389 3.67 -22.48 10.17
N ARG A 390 4.79 -23.21 10.10
CA ARG A 390 4.94 -24.59 10.63
C ARG A 390 6.21 -24.72 11.48
N GLY A 391 6.21 -25.69 12.40
CA GLY A 391 7.35 -25.99 13.27
C GLY A 391 7.87 -24.78 14.06
N PRO A 392 9.19 -24.65 14.26
CA PRO A 392 9.77 -23.55 15.02
C PRO A 392 9.33 -22.15 14.56
N LEU A 393 9.18 -21.91 13.25
CA LEU A 393 8.72 -20.61 12.73
C LEU A 393 7.32 -20.25 13.27
N LYS A 394 6.43 -21.23 13.43
CA LYS A 394 5.10 -21.01 14.02
C LYS A 394 5.20 -20.57 15.48
N GLU A 395 6.02 -21.25 16.26
CA GLU A 395 6.23 -20.98 17.68
C GLU A 395 6.83 -19.57 17.88
N GLN A 396 7.83 -19.22 17.08
CA GLN A 396 8.44 -17.88 17.05
C GLN A 396 7.41 -16.79 16.73
N LEU A 397 6.66 -16.95 15.63
CA LEU A 397 5.67 -15.95 15.21
C LEU A 397 4.51 -15.82 16.21
N LEU A 398 4.10 -16.89 16.89
CA LEU A 398 3.11 -16.82 17.98
C LEU A 398 3.69 -16.13 19.23
N ALA A 399 4.93 -16.41 19.62
CA ALA A 399 5.57 -15.76 20.76
C ALA A 399 5.71 -14.24 20.55
N ILE A 400 6.08 -13.82 19.33
CA ILE A 400 6.09 -12.41 18.94
C ILE A 400 4.66 -11.84 18.92
N LYS A 401 3.70 -12.50 18.25
CA LYS A 401 2.29 -12.03 18.16
C LYS A 401 1.68 -11.74 19.53
N ARG A 402 1.99 -12.57 20.54
CA ARG A 402 1.52 -12.47 21.93
C ARG A 402 2.28 -11.47 22.80
N GLY A 403 3.37 -10.87 22.30
CA GLY A 403 4.26 -10.03 23.11
C GLY A 403 5.09 -10.80 24.15
N ALA A 404 5.09 -12.14 24.11
CA ALA A 404 5.89 -12.98 25.00
C ALA A 404 7.40 -12.94 24.67
N TRP A 405 7.75 -12.43 23.49
CA TRP A 405 9.11 -12.08 23.11
C TRP A 405 9.27 -10.55 23.07
N PRO A 406 10.30 -9.98 23.75
CA PRO A 406 10.67 -8.58 23.59
C PRO A 406 10.94 -8.20 22.14
N LEU A 407 10.77 -6.92 21.83
CA LEU A 407 11.01 -6.41 20.49
C LEU A 407 12.48 -6.54 20.10
N ASP A 408 13.43 -6.35 21.03
CA ASP A 408 14.87 -6.60 20.79
C ASP A 408 15.16 -8.01 20.29
N ARG A 409 14.61 -9.04 20.95
CA ARG A 409 14.75 -10.44 20.52
C ARG A 409 14.17 -10.68 19.13
N THR A 410 13.14 -9.91 18.75
CA THR A 410 12.57 -9.96 17.40
C THR A 410 13.48 -9.28 16.37
N LEU A 411 14.24 -8.26 16.78
CA LEU A 411 15.22 -7.55 15.96
C LEU A 411 16.52 -8.35 15.80
N GLU A 412 17.02 -9.00 16.86
CA GLU A 412 18.14 -9.96 16.80
C GLU A 412 17.91 -11.02 15.72
N ILE A 413 16.69 -11.56 15.65
CA ILE A 413 16.29 -12.56 14.66
C ILE A 413 16.22 -11.96 13.24
N ALA A 414 15.76 -10.71 13.09
CA ALA A 414 15.80 -10.02 11.81
C ALA A 414 17.24 -9.77 11.31
N GLU A 415 18.16 -9.46 12.22
CA GLU A 415 19.58 -9.31 11.91
C GLU A 415 20.21 -10.66 11.56
N ALA A 416 19.89 -11.74 12.28
CA ALA A 416 20.32 -13.11 11.95
C ALA A 416 19.79 -13.62 10.60
N LEU A 417 18.56 -13.24 10.22
CA LEU A 417 17.98 -13.55 8.90
C LEU A 417 18.57 -12.72 7.75
N THR A 418 19.35 -11.65 8.03
CA THR A 418 19.90 -10.77 6.98
C THR A 418 20.98 -11.46 6.13
N PRO A 419 21.99 -12.14 6.71
CA PRO A 419 22.91 -13.00 5.94
C PRO A 419 22.19 -14.10 5.16
N GLU A 420 21.16 -14.71 5.75
CA GLU A 420 20.37 -15.76 5.09
C GLU A 420 19.63 -15.26 3.84
N LEU A 421 19.06 -14.05 3.91
CA LEU A 421 18.38 -13.38 2.79
C LEU A 421 19.35 -13.03 1.64
N GLU A 422 20.56 -12.55 1.97
CA GLU A 422 21.58 -12.26 0.96
C GLU A 422 22.14 -13.54 0.31
N GLU A 423 22.28 -14.64 1.06
CA GLU A 423 22.66 -15.93 0.48
C GLU A 423 21.53 -16.50 -0.40
N ALA A 424 20.29 -16.48 0.09
CA ALA A 424 19.13 -16.89 -0.69
C ALA A 424 19.03 -16.12 -2.03
N ARG A 425 19.33 -14.81 -2.02
CA ARG A 425 19.41 -13.99 -3.24
C ARG A 425 20.57 -14.40 -4.18
N ARG A 426 21.72 -14.83 -3.65
CA ARG A 426 22.88 -15.25 -4.46
C ARG A 426 22.62 -16.54 -5.23
N VAL A 427 21.97 -17.52 -4.60
CA VAL A 427 21.75 -18.87 -5.17
C VAL A 427 20.37 -19.08 -5.80
N THR A 428 19.61 -18.00 -6.03
CA THR A 428 18.18 -18.13 -6.34
C THR A 428 17.89 -18.79 -7.70
N PRO A 429 16.95 -19.76 -7.78
CA PRO A 429 16.47 -20.30 -9.05
C PRO A 429 15.41 -19.39 -9.70
N LEU A 430 14.94 -18.33 -9.02
CA LEU A 430 13.90 -17.45 -9.54
C LEU A 430 14.41 -16.58 -10.69
N PRO A 431 13.58 -16.36 -11.74
CA PRO A 431 13.97 -15.49 -12.84
C PRO A 431 14.14 -14.05 -12.35
N ARG A 432 15.04 -13.29 -12.98
CA ARG A 432 15.34 -11.90 -12.62
C ARG A 432 14.12 -10.96 -12.72
N HIS A 433 13.20 -11.29 -13.62
CA HIS A 433 11.99 -10.54 -13.93
C HIS A 433 10.82 -11.52 -14.09
N PRO A 434 9.57 -11.11 -13.82
CA PRO A 434 8.39 -11.93 -14.07
C PRO A 434 8.12 -12.06 -15.58
N ASP A 435 7.30 -13.05 -15.93
CA ASP A 435 6.84 -13.34 -17.29
C ASP A 435 5.71 -12.36 -17.70
N VAL A 436 6.14 -11.14 -18.08
CA VAL A 436 5.25 -10.09 -18.59
C VAL A 436 4.45 -10.53 -19.83
N PRO A 437 5.02 -11.23 -20.84
CA PRO A 437 4.24 -11.76 -21.97
C PRO A 437 3.08 -12.66 -21.56
N ARG A 438 3.27 -13.59 -20.61
CA ARG A 438 2.19 -14.45 -20.11
C ARG A 438 1.15 -13.69 -19.30
N ALA A 439 1.56 -12.68 -18.54
CA ALA A 439 0.64 -11.81 -17.81
C ALA A 439 -0.20 -10.91 -18.74
N GLU A 440 0.39 -10.39 -19.82
CA GLU A 440 -0.29 -9.63 -20.88
C GLU A 440 -1.29 -10.51 -21.64
N ALA A 441 -0.90 -11.73 -22.01
CA ALA A 441 -1.79 -12.69 -22.66
C ALA A 441 -2.97 -13.12 -21.76
N LEU A 442 -2.72 -13.31 -20.46
CA LEU A 442 -3.77 -13.54 -19.46
C LEU A 442 -4.77 -12.37 -19.41
N LEU A 443 -4.28 -11.14 -19.30
CA LEU A 443 -5.14 -9.95 -19.21
C LEU A 443 -6.01 -9.80 -20.47
N ARG A 444 -5.44 -9.99 -21.66
CA ARG A 444 -6.16 -9.95 -22.94
C ARG A 444 -7.27 -10.98 -23.00
N ARG A 445 -6.95 -12.26 -22.74
CA ARG A 445 -7.93 -13.36 -22.70
C ARG A 445 -9.10 -13.06 -21.74
N ILE A 446 -8.83 -12.42 -20.61
CA ILE A 446 -9.88 -12.06 -19.63
C ILE A 446 -10.74 -10.91 -20.15
N ARG A 447 -10.15 -9.84 -20.70
CA ARG A 447 -10.90 -8.72 -21.28
C ARG A 447 -11.78 -9.17 -22.45
N GLU A 448 -11.25 -10.05 -23.30
CA GLU A 448 -11.96 -10.70 -24.41
C GLU A 448 -13.13 -11.56 -23.92
N GLU A 449 -12.92 -12.39 -22.89
CA GLU A 449 -13.97 -13.22 -22.29
C GLU A 449 -15.10 -12.38 -21.64
N VAL A 450 -14.76 -11.30 -20.93
CA VAL A 450 -15.77 -10.40 -20.34
C VAL A 450 -16.57 -9.67 -21.43
N ALA A 451 -15.90 -9.20 -22.49
CA ALA A 451 -16.58 -8.59 -23.63
C ALA A 451 -17.52 -9.59 -24.33
N ARG A 452 -17.05 -10.83 -24.57
CA ARG A 452 -17.84 -11.93 -25.16
C ARG A 452 -19.10 -12.20 -24.32
N ARG A 453 -18.95 -12.45 -23.02
CA ARG A 453 -20.08 -12.74 -22.12
C ARG A 453 -21.16 -11.66 -22.16
N HIS A 454 -20.75 -10.40 -22.23
CA HIS A 454 -21.68 -9.28 -22.30
C HIS A 454 -22.38 -9.20 -23.67
N LEU A 455 -21.62 -9.25 -24.77
CA LEU A 455 -22.16 -9.16 -26.14
C LEU A 455 -23.07 -10.33 -26.51
N GLU A 456 -22.78 -11.53 -26.00
CA GLU A 456 -23.61 -12.73 -26.19
C GLU A 456 -24.77 -12.85 -25.18
N GLY A 457 -24.89 -11.94 -24.21
CA GLY A 457 -25.92 -12.00 -23.17
C GLY A 457 -25.83 -13.26 -22.29
N THR A 458 -24.62 -13.75 -22.03
CA THR A 458 -24.38 -14.90 -21.14
C THR A 458 -24.92 -14.58 -19.73
N PRO A 459 -25.68 -15.48 -19.08
CA PRO A 459 -26.16 -15.26 -17.71
C PRO A 459 -25.02 -15.00 -16.71
N GLY A 460 -25.28 -14.12 -15.73
CA GLY A 460 -24.36 -13.75 -14.67
C GLY A 460 -23.81 -12.32 -14.76
N PRO A 461 -23.11 -11.87 -13.69
CA PRO A 461 -22.78 -10.46 -13.44
C PRO A 461 -21.69 -9.87 -14.35
N LEU A 462 -21.05 -10.69 -15.19
CA LEU A 462 -20.10 -10.26 -16.23
C LEU A 462 -20.70 -10.31 -17.64
N GLY A 463 -21.98 -10.64 -17.77
CA GLY A 463 -22.67 -10.80 -19.04
C GLY A 463 -23.97 -10.01 -19.12
N LYS A 464 -25.10 -10.72 -19.12
CA LYS A 464 -26.45 -10.17 -19.17
C LYS A 464 -26.84 -9.43 -17.89
N ASP A 465 -26.50 -9.99 -16.74
CA ASP A 465 -26.93 -9.50 -15.44
C ASP A 465 -25.89 -8.51 -14.85
N ALA A 466 -25.16 -7.83 -15.74
CA ALA A 466 -24.10 -6.90 -15.39
C ALA A 466 -24.66 -5.65 -14.67
N PRO A 467 -24.06 -5.23 -13.54
CA PRO A 467 -24.48 -4.01 -12.84
C PRO A 467 -24.33 -2.79 -13.75
N ALA A 468 -25.29 -1.86 -13.67
CA ALA A 468 -25.26 -0.63 -14.44
C ALA A 468 -23.99 0.19 -14.15
N ALA A 469 -23.29 0.61 -15.20
CA ALA A 469 -22.10 1.45 -15.06
C ALA A 469 -22.49 2.88 -14.64
N PRO A 470 -21.67 3.56 -13.82
CA PRO A 470 -21.94 4.94 -13.41
C PRO A 470 -21.89 5.87 -14.63
N VAL A 471 -22.97 6.61 -14.86
CA VAL A 471 -23.03 7.65 -15.90
C VAL A 471 -22.13 8.82 -15.47
N ALA A 472 -21.32 9.32 -16.39
CA ALA A 472 -20.52 10.52 -16.19
C ALA A 472 -21.43 11.76 -16.19
N VAL A 473 -21.45 12.50 -15.09
CA VAL A 473 -22.26 13.73 -14.92
C VAL A 473 -21.32 14.91 -14.62
N TRP A 474 -21.65 16.07 -15.18
CA TRP A 474 -20.94 17.32 -14.93
C TRP A 474 -21.15 17.79 -13.49
N ASP A 475 -20.07 18.12 -12.78
CA ASP A 475 -20.08 18.60 -11.39
C ASP A 475 -19.50 20.01 -11.36
N GLU A 476 -20.37 21.02 -11.23
CA GLU A 476 -19.97 22.43 -11.14
C GLU A 476 -19.24 22.74 -9.81
N GLY A 477 -19.26 21.79 -8.87
CA GLY A 477 -18.68 21.90 -7.54
C GLY A 477 -19.65 22.51 -6.53
N PRO A 478 -19.17 22.91 -5.33
CA PRO A 478 -19.92 23.83 -4.49
C PRO A 478 -19.99 25.16 -5.25
N GLY A 479 -21.19 25.53 -5.70
CA GLY A 479 -21.39 26.73 -6.49
C GLY A 479 -20.83 27.97 -5.79
N GLN A 480 -20.18 28.84 -6.56
CA GLN A 480 -20.17 30.25 -6.18
C GLN A 480 -21.62 30.70 -6.28
N GLU A 481 -22.15 31.31 -5.22
CA GLU A 481 -23.43 32.00 -5.30
C GLU A 481 -23.29 33.06 -6.39
N SER A 482 -24.05 32.93 -7.48
CA SER A 482 -24.14 33.98 -8.49
C SER A 482 -24.57 35.26 -7.76
N PRO A 483 -23.83 36.38 -7.88
CA PRO A 483 -24.29 37.63 -7.31
C PRO A 483 -25.65 37.92 -7.92
N GLY A 484 -26.68 38.03 -7.06
CA GLY A 484 -28.06 38.04 -7.50
C GLY A 484 -28.32 39.13 -8.54
N GLU A 485 -29.11 38.80 -9.56
CA GLU A 485 -29.74 39.81 -10.40
C GLU A 485 -30.56 40.71 -9.46
N GLY A 486 -30.16 41.98 -9.35
CA GLY A 486 -30.89 42.95 -8.54
C GLY A 486 -32.19 43.30 -9.22
N ASP A 487 -33.28 43.37 -8.46
CA ASP A 487 -34.55 43.90 -8.96
C ASP A 487 -34.37 45.35 -9.47
N ASP A 488 -34.64 45.59 -10.75
CA ASP A 488 -34.89 46.92 -11.29
C ASP A 488 -36.34 47.33 -10.93
N ALA A 489 -36.50 48.05 -9.81
CA ALA A 489 -37.76 48.64 -9.35
C ALA A 489 -37.57 49.93 -8.52
#